data_AF-A0A495J3J8-F1
#
_entry.id   AF-A0A495J3J8-F1
#
_cell.length_a   1.000
_cell.length_b   1.000
_cell.length_c   1.000
_cell.angle_alpha   90.00
_cell.angle_beta   90.00
_cell.angle_gamma   90.00
#
_symmetry.space_group_name_H-M   'P 1'
#
loop_
_entity.id
_entity.type
_entity.pdbx_description
1 polymer ?
#
loop_
_entity_poly.entity_id
_entity_poly.type
_entity_poly.pdbx_seq_one_letter_code
_entity_poly.pdbx_strand_id
1 'polypeptide(L)'
;MSAVTVAGFDNRSNEPLDAKYIVTDLAALSTLRFYHQGMVRWVQAENWFYVLSNDLITWKQLPKGKGVQKWVAGSYNEFDLVLYNGKIYESQINNNNVLPDTDADKWVIITGDAITIDEVNSVVADAVNNLLTALANEATNRVNGDAALQSNINAEVTTRSAADATLQANIDSNTTAIATEATNRANGDATLQTNINAEATTRLAADTVLQTNIDNNATAIASEVTNRTNAIADEATNRVNGDAALQTQLSALSSALIPHPTYTTPTAVLSSTQSTSGLEVGQTVNIPLTVAFNQNDGGAQGAMSVKKDGTQIATASPYTDSAVVMALTAKVYQANVAYAQGPIKNNIIGVPDATGRIAASSVNSNSLSYQGYYKIFYDAVAAFPTNSATARALTNSRFSNSGNTFTLNTGTVQTKFCLILPPGKTLVSVIDQDALNLDITSQYVASSITVNDAAGNSVTTYTIYAMSQSIPYTASHRHNITIA
;
A
#
# COMPACT_ATOMS: atom_id res chain seq x y z
N MET A 1 -73.45 35.74 53.39
CA MET A 1 -74.21 35.02 52.34
C MET A 1 -74.75 36.07 51.39
N SER A 2 -74.40 36.17 50.12
CA SER A 2 -73.63 35.33 49.21
C SER A 2 -72.88 36.26 48.23
N ALA A 3 -71.81 35.73 47.63
CA ALA A 3 -70.81 36.43 46.83
C ALA A 3 -71.39 37.22 45.64
N VAL A 4 -70.91 38.46 45.49
CA VAL A 4 -71.01 39.29 44.28
C VAL A 4 -69.68 39.15 43.54
N THR A 5 -69.71 38.55 42.34
CA THR A 5 -68.56 38.55 41.42
C THR A 5 -68.85 39.57 40.33
N VAL A 6 -68.08 40.65 40.31
CA VAL A 6 -68.13 41.72 39.30
C VAL A 6 -67.36 41.25 38.07
N ALA A 7 -68.06 41.12 36.93
CA ALA A 7 -67.42 40.96 35.63
C ALA A 7 -66.90 42.33 35.14
N GLY A 8 -65.65 42.35 34.70
CA GLY A 8 -64.93 43.53 34.28
C GLY A 8 -65.46 44.14 32.98
N PHE A 9 -65.30 45.47 32.91
CA PHE A 9 -65.46 46.34 31.76
C PHE A 9 -64.53 45.93 30.60
N ASP A 10 -65.04 45.84 29.37
CA ASP A 10 -64.29 46.21 28.15
C ASP A 10 -65.00 47.41 27.51
N ASN A 11 -64.21 48.47 27.35
CA ASN A 11 -64.60 49.83 27.03
C ASN A 11 -64.20 50.12 25.58
N ARG A 12 -64.98 49.62 24.60
CA ARG A 12 -64.73 49.90 23.17
C ARG A 12 -66.01 49.87 22.31
N SER A 13 -66.87 50.89 22.45
CA SER A 13 -67.62 51.48 21.32
C SER A 13 -68.27 52.81 21.72
N ASN A 14 -68.07 53.84 20.90
CA ASN A 14 -68.56 55.22 21.05
C ASN A 14 -70.09 55.32 20.95
N GLU A 15 -70.81 55.20 22.07
CA GLU A 15 -72.22 55.58 22.19
C GLU A 15 -72.42 56.38 23.51
N PRO A 16 -73.13 57.52 23.51
CA PRO A 16 -73.36 58.30 24.71
C PRO A 16 -74.24 57.55 25.72
N LEU A 17 -73.73 57.48 26.95
CA LEU A 17 -74.38 56.93 28.14
C LEU A 17 -75.66 57.70 28.52
N ASP A 18 -76.81 57.26 28.01
CA ASP A 18 -78.11 57.62 28.58
C ASP A 18 -78.42 56.73 29.79
N ALA A 19 -77.73 57.00 30.90
CA ALA A 19 -78.05 56.43 32.20
C ALA A 19 -79.36 57.03 32.72
N LYS A 20 -80.49 56.44 32.34
CA LYS A 20 -81.79 56.73 32.96
C LYS A 20 -82.07 55.68 34.04
N TYR A 21 -81.99 56.12 35.28
CA TYR A 21 -82.25 55.36 36.49
C TYR A 21 -83.61 54.64 36.43
N ILE A 22 -83.58 53.31 36.45
CA ILE A 22 -84.74 52.47 36.79
C ILE A 22 -84.78 52.40 38.32
N VAL A 23 -85.69 53.16 38.94
CA VAL A 23 -86.00 53.02 40.37
C VAL A 23 -86.81 51.73 40.54
N THR A 24 -86.20 50.73 41.17
CA THR A 24 -86.73 49.36 41.35
C THR A 24 -87.28 49.10 42.76
N ASP A 25 -87.64 50.15 43.51
CA ASP A 25 -88.24 50.00 44.84
C ASP A 25 -89.56 50.78 44.97
N LEU A 26 -90.66 50.03 45.00
CA LEU A 26 -92.04 50.50 45.03
C LEU A 26 -92.58 50.65 46.48
N ALA A 27 -91.72 50.68 47.50
CA ALA A 27 -92.11 50.66 48.91
C ALA A 27 -91.83 51.95 49.73
N ALA A 28 -91.58 53.10 49.08
CA ALA A 28 -91.33 54.38 49.76
C ALA A 28 -92.28 55.53 49.35
N LEU A 29 -93.49 55.24 48.82
CA LEU A 29 -94.49 56.24 48.40
C LEU A 29 -95.77 56.26 49.25
N SER A 30 -95.70 55.84 50.52
CA SER A 30 -96.90 55.68 51.37
C SER A 30 -97.20 56.82 52.35
N THR A 31 -96.53 57.99 52.29
CA THR A 31 -96.85 59.14 53.16
C THR A 31 -96.77 60.52 52.49
N LEU A 32 -97.48 60.71 51.37
CA LEU A 32 -97.75 62.06 50.86
C LEU A 32 -99.18 62.15 50.31
N ARG A 33 -100.14 62.42 51.21
CA ARG A 33 -101.50 62.84 50.85
C ARG A 33 -101.46 64.32 50.51
N PHE A 34 -101.64 64.70 49.24
CA PHE A 34 -101.85 66.11 48.87
C PHE A 34 -103.31 66.49 49.08
N TYR A 35 -103.59 67.07 50.24
CA TYR A 35 -104.80 67.84 50.47
C TYR A 35 -104.64 69.24 49.86
N HIS A 36 -105.54 69.55 48.92
CA HIS A 36 -106.18 70.85 48.71
C HIS A 36 -105.36 72.07 48.25
N GLN A 37 -105.93 72.73 47.24
CA GLN A 37 -105.89 74.15 46.88
C GLN A 37 -104.56 74.78 46.39
N GLY A 38 -104.53 74.96 45.06
CA GLY A 38 -104.46 76.32 44.51
C GLY A 38 -103.15 77.08 44.68
N MET A 39 -102.02 76.52 44.26
CA MET A 39 -100.83 77.29 43.85
C MET A 39 -99.99 76.50 42.83
N VAL A 40 -99.90 76.97 41.59
CA VAL A 40 -98.88 76.52 40.62
C VAL A 40 -97.58 77.27 40.93
N ARG A 41 -96.57 76.56 41.46
CA ARG A 41 -95.20 77.08 41.54
C ARG A 41 -94.37 76.53 40.39
N TRP A 42 -93.78 77.45 39.63
CA TRP A 42 -92.92 77.19 38.48
C TRP A 42 -91.47 77.00 38.96
N VAL A 43 -90.87 75.87 38.59
CA VAL A 43 -89.41 75.68 38.64
C VAL A 43 -88.96 75.36 37.23
N GLN A 44 -88.12 76.24 36.68
CA GLN A 44 -87.64 76.18 35.31
C GLN A 44 -86.48 75.19 35.20
N ALA A 45 -86.68 74.14 34.41
CA ALA A 45 -85.62 73.32 33.82
C ALA A 45 -85.98 73.05 32.35
N GLU A 46 -85.23 73.69 31.45
CA GLU A 46 -85.06 73.45 30.01
C GLU A 46 -86.16 72.65 29.26
N ASN A 47 -87.17 73.37 28.76
CA ASN A 47 -88.10 72.99 27.67
C ASN A 47 -89.24 71.99 27.95
N TRP A 48 -89.60 71.77 29.21
CA TRP A 48 -90.77 70.95 29.58
C TRP A 48 -91.70 71.69 30.54
N PHE A 49 -93.01 71.45 30.41
CA PHE A 49 -93.99 71.78 31.45
C PHE A 49 -94.82 70.54 31.78
N TYR A 50 -95.34 70.47 33.00
CA TYR A 50 -96.30 69.43 33.40
C TYR A 50 -97.69 70.03 33.48
N VAL A 51 -98.69 69.23 33.12
CA VAL A 51 -100.12 69.55 33.35
C VAL A 51 -100.65 68.51 34.32
N LEU A 52 -101.32 68.98 35.37
CA LEU A 52 -102.06 68.14 36.31
C LEU A 52 -103.51 68.09 35.85
N SER A 53 -103.98 66.91 35.47
CA SER A 53 -105.40 66.61 35.30
C SER A 53 -105.67 65.25 35.94
N ASN A 54 -106.57 65.23 36.94
CA ASN A 54 -107.11 64.02 37.58
C ASN A 54 -106.07 62.91 37.86
N ASP A 55 -105.17 63.19 38.79
CA ASP A 55 -104.22 62.25 39.42
C ASP A 55 -103.13 61.62 38.51
N LEU A 56 -102.88 62.18 37.33
CA LEU A 56 -101.76 61.79 36.47
C LEU A 56 -100.88 62.99 36.10
N ILE A 57 -99.57 62.91 36.40
CA ILE A 57 -98.57 63.88 35.92
C ILE A 57 -98.13 63.46 34.52
N THR A 58 -98.44 64.27 33.51
CA THR A 58 -97.87 64.09 32.16
C THR A 58 -96.94 65.24 31.80
N TRP A 59 -95.75 64.90 31.33
CA TRP A 59 -94.75 65.84 30.85
C TRP A 59 -94.98 66.11 29.37
N LYS A 60 -95.16 67.39 28.98
CA LYS A 60 -95.22 67.78 27.57
C LYS A 60 -94.04 68.68 27.20
N GLN A 61 -93.38 68.34 26.11
CA GLN A 61 -92.31 69.13 25.53
C GLN A 61 -92.92 70.25 24.69
N LEU A 62 -92.47 71.49 24.88
CA LEU A 62 -92.89 72.60 24.03
C LEU A 62 -92.29 72.44 22.62
N PRO A 63 -93.06 72.66 21.53
CA PRO A 63 -92.50 72.69 20.18
C PRO A 63 -91.39 73.75 20.10
N LYS A 64 -90.23 73.33 19.60
CA LYS A 64 -89.03 74.17 19.45
C LYS A 64 -89.36 75.38 18.53
N GLY A 65 -89.29 76.61 19.05
CA GLY A 65 -89.21 77.81 18.19
C GLY A 65 -90.16 79.00 18.41
N LYS A 66 -90.85 79.17 19.55
CA LYS A 66 -91.59 80.43 19.84
C LYS A 66 -91.24 80.99 21.23
N GLY A 67 -90.80 82.25 21.26
CA GLY A 67 -90.28 82.95 22.45
C GLY A 67 -91.34 83.25 23.51
N VAL A 68 -90.91 83.24 24.77
CA VAL A 68 -91.72 83.39 25.98
C VAL A 68 -92.06 84.87 26.21
N GLN A 69 -93.36 85.21 26.30
CA GLN A 69 -93.82 86.51 26.79
C GLN A 69 -94.16 86.43 28.30
N LYS A 70 -93.73 87.46 29.04
CA LYS A 70 -93.68 87.53 30.51
C LYS A 70 -95.01 88.07 31.05
N TRP A 71 -95.73 87.28 31.85
CA TRP A 71 -96.92 87.73 32.59
C TRP A 71 -96.54 88.31 33.95
N VAL A 72 -97.13 89.45 34.33
CA VAL A 72 -96.91 90.16 35.62
C VAL A 72 -98.04 89.81 36.59
N ALA A 73 -97.68 89.57 37.85
CA ALA A 73 -98.55 89.03 38.89
C ALA A 73 -99.74 89.94 39.26
N GLY A 74 -100.95 89.40 39.12
CA GLY A 74 -102.19 89.86 39.73
C GLY A 74 -103.09 88.65 39.96
N SER A 75 -103.83 88.62 41.06
CA SER A 75 -104.69 87.48 41.45
C SER A 75 -105.85 87.32 40.46
N TYR A 76 -105.75 86.36 39.56
CA TYR A 76 -106.84 85.95 38.68
C TYR A 76 -107.32 84.57 39.10
N ASN A 77 -108.61 84.48 39.41
CA ASN A 77 -109.32 83.24 39.63
C ASN A 77 -109.42 82.56 38.25
N GLU A 78 -109.31 81.23 38.18
CA GLU A 78 -109.71 80.51 36.97
C GLU A 78 -111.14 80.94 36.62
N PHE A 79 -111.35 81.41 35.37
CA PHE A 79 -112.61 81.75 34.69
C PHE A 79 -113.04 83.22 34.44
N ASP A 80 -112.26 84.27 34.75
CA ASP A 80 -112.60 85.65 34.32
C ASP A 80 -111.76 86.17 33.14
N LEU A 81 -112.43 86.71 32.10
CA LEU A 81 -111.82 87.33 30.92
C LEU A 81 -111.79 88.87 31.05
N VAL A 82 -110.59 89.46 31.03
CA VAL A 82 -110.37 90.91 31.05
C VAL A 82 -109.77 91.34 29.71
N LEU A 83 -110.44 92.24 28.97
CA LEU A 83 -109.89 92.82 27.74
C LEU A 83 -109.46 94.28 27.92
N TYR A 84 -108.30 94.59 27.35
CA TYR A 84 -107.63 95.88 27.33
C TYR A 84 -108.10 96.70 26.14
N ASN A 85 -108.71 97.88 26.35
CA ASN A 85 -109.19 98.73 25.25
C ASN A 85 -108.13 99.70 24.68
N GLY A 86 -106.85 99.45 24.97
CA GLY A 86 -105.75 100.32 24.54
C GLY A 86 -105.41 101.47 25.49
N LYS A 87 -106.16 101.71 26.59
CA LYS A 87 -105.75 102.62 27.69
C LYS A 87 -106.13 102.20 29.13
N ILE A 88 -107.24 101.50 29.35
CA ILE A 88 -107.62 100.94 30.67
C ILE A 88 -108.25 99.54 30.51
N TYR A 89 -108.20 98.73 31.58
CA TYR A 89 -108.90 97.45 31.68
C TYR A 89 -110.24 97.67 32.39
N GLU A 90 -111.35 97.30 31.76
CA GLU A 90 -112.69 97.30 32.37
C GLU A 90 -113.23 95.87 32.43
N SER A 91 -113.84 95.51 33.56
CA SER A 91 -114.66 94.30 33.69
C SER A 91 -116.09 94.67 33.29
N GLN A 92 -116.51 94.29 32.08
CA GLN A 92 -117.90 94.43 31.65
C GLN A 92 -118.40 93.14 31.01
N ILE A 93 -119.28 92.46 31.75
CA ILE A 93 -120.24 91.50 31.21
C ILE A 93 -121.19 92.32 30.35
N ASN A 94 -121.02 92.24 29.02
CA ASN A 94 -122.04 92.44 27.99
C ASN A 94 -121.56 91.70 26.72
N ASN A 95 -122.21 90.57 26.46
CA ASN A 95 -122.09 89.68 25.32
C ASN A 95 -121.86 90.34 23.94
N ASN A 96 -120.63 90.34 23.44
CA ASN A 96 -120.39 90.38 22.00
C ASN A 96 -119.56 89.15 21.60
N ASN A 97 -120.29 88.10 21.27
CA ASN A 97 -119.84 86.87 20.66
C ASN A 97 -119.03 87.20 19.38
N VAL A 98 -117.70 87.34 19.50
CA VAL A 98 -116.80 87.35 18.34
C VAL A 98 -116.62 85.89 17.94
N LEU A 99 -117.60 85.43 17.17
CA LEU A 99 -117.69 84.12 16.58
C LEU A 99 -116.40 83.80 15.77
N PRO A 100 -115.85 82.57 15.87
CA PRO A 100 -114.69 82.13 15.11
C PRO A 100 -115.08 81.79 13.66
N ASP A 101 -114.31 82.29 12.70
CA ASP A 101 -114.41 82.15 11.22
C ASP A 101 -115.07 83.33 10.49
N THR A 102 -114.33 84.39 10.16
CA THR A 102 -114.82 85.57 9.43
C THR A 102 -115.30 85.33 7.98
N ASP A 103 -115.46 84.08 7.55
CA ASP A 103 -116.10 83.71 6.30
C ASP A 103 -117.63 83.85 6.43
N ALA A 104 -118.15 85.05 6.20
CA ALA A 104 -119.57 85.37 6.31
C ALA A 104 -120.47 84.47 5.42
N ASP A 105 -119.92 83.81 4.40
CA ASP A 105 -120.64 82.86 3.55
C ASP A 105 -120.86 81.49 4.23
N LYS A 106 -120.11 81.17 5.29
CA LYS A 106 -120.32 79.98 6.13
C LYS A 106 -121.26 80.23 7.30
N TRP A 107 -121.80 81.45 7.39
CA TRP A 107 -122.57 81.93 8.53
C TRP A 107 -124.01 82.20 8.12
N VAL A 108 -124.93 81.44 8.69
CA VAL A 108 -126.35 81.73 8.60
C VAL A 108 -126.64 82.98 9.45
N ILE A 109 -126.86 84.12 8.80
CA ILE A 109 -127.26 85.37 9.46
C ILE A 109 -128.73 85.23 9.90
N ILE A 110 -128.96 85.15 11.21
CA ILE A 110 -130.31 85.08 11.80
C ILE A 110 -130.88 86.49 11.94
N THR A 111 -131.44 87.03 10.86
CA THR A 111 -132.19 88.29 10.92
C THR A 111 -133.60 88.03 11.44
N GLY A 112 -133.85 88.27 12.73
CA GLY A 112 -135.18 88.64 13.26
C GLY A 112 -136.32 87.61 13.24
N ASP A 113 -136.24 86.57 12.41
CA ASP A 113 -137.11 85.41 12.42
C ASP A 113 -136.41 84.29 13.19
N ALA A 114 -137.14 83.57 14.04
CA ALA A 114 -136.58 82.46 14.79
C ALA A 114 -135.95 81.46 13.82
N ILE A 115 -134.66 81.09 14.03
CA ILE A 115 -134.07 79.94 13.34
C ILE A 115 -135.02 78.78 13.55
N THR A 116 -135.50 78.24 12.45
CA THR A 116 -136.35 77.08 12.50
C THR A 116 -135.48 75.88 12.87
N ILE A 117 -136.06 74.90 13.57
CA ILE A 117 -135.40 73.61 13.81
C ILE A 117 -134.92 73.00 12.47
N ASP A 118 -135.58 73.34 11.36
CA ASP A 118 -135.22 72.91 10.01
C ASP A 118 -133.87 73.45 9.51
N GLU A 119 -133.52 74.71 9.82
CA GLU A 119 -132.22 75.30 9.43
C GLU A 119 -131.04 74.70 10.21
N VAL A 120 -131.22 74.46 11.52
CA VAL A 120 -130.23 73.74 12.34
C VAL A 120 -130.06 72.31 11.83
N ASN A 121 -131.17 71.64 11.51
CA ASN A 121 -131.13 70.30 10.95
C ASN A 121 -130.39 70.27 9.60
N SER A 122 -130.51 71.30 8.77
CA SER A 122 -129.77 71.42 7.51
C SER A 122 -128.26 71.54 7.72
N VAL A 123 -127.81 72.44 8.61
CA VAL A 123 -126.37 72.63 8.89
C VAL A 123 -125.75 71.39 9.53
N VAL A 124 -126.47 70.77 10.48
CA VAL A 124 -126.02 69.50 11.10
C VAL A 124 -125.97 68.40 10.05
N ALA A 125 -126.95 68.30 9.16
CA ALA A 125 -126.93 67.34 8.07
C ALA A 125 -125.72 67.54 7.15
N ASP A 126 -125.39 68.77 6.77
CA ASP A 126 -124.23 69.07 5.94
C ASP A 126 -122.89 68.74 6.63
N ALA A 127 -122.75 69.11 7.91
CA ALA A 127 -121.56 68.76 8.69
C ALA A 127 -121.39 67.24 8.84
N VAL A 128 -122.49 66.53 9.13
CA VAL A 128 -122.51 65.07 9.19
C VAL A 128 -122.16 64.46 7.83
N ASN A 129 -122.71 64.96 6.73
CA ASN A 129 -122.41 64.50 5.37
C ASN A 129 -120.94 64.73 5.00
N ASN A 130 -120.36 65.88 5.37
CA ASN A 130 -118.95 66.18 5.15
C ASN A 130 -118.02 65.25 5.95
N LEU A 131 -118.34 65.00 7.23
CA LEU A 131 -117.61 64.05 8.08
C LEU A 131 -117.71 62.62 7.55
N LEU A 132 -118.90 62.19 7.12
CA LEU A 132 -119.13 60.90 6.50
C LEU A 132 -118.30 60.75 5.22
N THR A 133 -118.27 61.79 4.39
CA THR A 133 -117.48 61.82 3.15
C THR A 133 -115.98 61.74 3.44
N ALA A 134 -115.47 62.53 4.40
CA ALA A 134 -114.08 62.50 4.79
C ALA A 134 -113.66 61.14 5.38
N LEU A 135 -114.50 60.55 6.23
CA LEU A 135 -114.27 59.23 6.80
C LEU A 135 -114.29 58.14 5.73
N ALA A 136 -115.22 58.21 4.77
CA ALA A 136 -115.28 57.30 3.64
C ALA A 136 -114.01 57.40 2.76
N ASN A 137 -113.52 58.62 2.52
CA ASN A 137 -112.28 58.85 1.80
C ASN A 137 -111.06 58.30 2.56
N GLU A 138 -110.95 58.55 3.87
CA GLU A 138 -109.86 58.02 4.69
C GLU A 138 -109.90 56.49 4.75
N ALA A 139 -111.08 55.89 4.95
CA ALA A 139 -111.24 54.44 4.91
C ALA A 139 -110.79 53.87 3.56
N THR A 140 -111.17 54.52 2.45
CA THR A 140 -110.73 54.14 1.10
C THR A 140 -109.22 54.27 0.92
N ASN A 141 -108.62 55.38 1.38
CA ASN A 141 -107.18 55.60 1.32
C ASN A 141 -106.39 54.58 2.13
N ARG A 142 -106.86 54.24 3.34
CA ARG A 142 -106.28 53.21 4.21
C ARG A 142 -106.33 51.83 3.54
N VAL A 143 -107.49 51.43 3.01
CA VAL A 143 -107.65 50.16 2.29
C VAL A 143 -106.72 50.09 1.07
N ASN A 144 -106.64 51.16 0.28
CA ASN A 144 -105.75 51.22 -0.88
C ASN A 144 -104.27 51.18 -0.47
N GLY A 145 -103.89 51.87 0.61
CA GLY A 145 -102.54 51.86 1.16
C GLY A 145 -102.12 50.49 1.69
N ASP A 146 -102.99 49.83 2.45
CA ASP A 146 -102.76 48.49 2.99
C ASP A 146 -102.67 47.46 1.84
N ALA A 147 -103.53 47.56 0.82
CA ALA A 147 -103.46 46.72 -0.38
C ALA A 147 -102.15 46.92 -1.18
N ALA A 148 -101.70 48.16 -1.34
CA ALA A 148 -100.43 48.47 -2.01
C ALA A 148 -99.23 47.94 -1.22
N LEU A 149 -99.21 48.10 0.11
CA LEU A 149 -98.14 47.58 0.97
C LEU A 149 -98.11 46.04 0.93
N GLN A 150 -99.27 45.39 1.03
CA GLN A 150 -99.36 43.93 0.94
C GLN A 150 -98.86 43.41 -0.42
N SER A 151 -99.19 44.11 -1.51
CA SER A 151 -98.68 43.79 -2.85
C SER A 151 -97.15 43.89 -2.92
N ASN A 152 -96.57 44.98 -2.40
CA ASN A 152 -95.12 45.16 -2.36
C ASN A 152 -94.41 44.10 -1.49
N ILE A 153 -94.97 43.76 -0.32
CA ILE A 153 -94.44 42.71 0.54
C ILE A 153 -94.49 41.35 -0.19
N ASN A 154 -95.60 41.02 -0.84
CA ASN A 154 -95.72 39.77 -1.60
C ASN A 154 -94.71 39.71 -2.76
N ALA A 155 -94.48 40.82 -3.44
CA ALA A 155 -93.48 40.92 -4.51
C ALA A 155 -92.05 40.75 -3.98
N GLU A 156 -91.71 41.37 -2.85
CA GLU A 156 -90.40 41.21 -2.20
C GLU A 156 -90.19 39.77 -1.72
N VAL A 157 -91.19 39.16 -1.06
CA VAL A 157 -91.14 37.76 -0.61
C VAL A 157 -90.92 36.82 -1.80
N THR A 158 -91.63 37.03 -2.90
CA THR A 158 -91.45 36.24 -4.13
C THR A 158 -90.05 36.39 -4.70
N THR A 159 -89.55 37.63 -4.78
CA THR A 159 -88.21 37.94 -5.30
C THR A 159 -87.12 37.31 -4.43
N ARG A 160 -87.22 37.44 -3.10
CA ARG A 160 -86.27 36.87 -2.14
C ARG A 160 -86.29 35.35 -2.16
N SER A 161 -87.46 34.73 -2.18
CA SER A 161 -87.59 33.27 -2.27
C SER A 161 -86.94 32.70 -3.54
N ALA A 162 -87.11 33.39 -4.68
CA ALA A 162 -86.46 32.99 -5.94
C ALA A 162 -84.93 33.18 -5.90
N ALA A 163 -84.44 34.26 -5.29
CA ALA A 163 -83.02 34.51 -5.10
C ALA A 163 -82.37 33.47 -4.16
N ASP A 164 -83.03 33.14 -3.06
CA ASP A 164 -82.57 32.13 -2.10
C ASP A 164 -82.54 30.73 -2.75
N ALA A 165 -83.55 30.37 -3.54
CA ALA A 165 -83.56 29.13 -4.31
C ALA A 165 -82.40 29.06 -5.32
N THR A 166 -82.08 30.18 -5.99
CA THR A 166 -80.95 30.27 -6.92
C THR A 166 -79.61 30.14 -6.20
N LEU A 167 -79.46 30.82 -5.05
CA LEU A 167 -78.25 30.72 -4.23
C LEU A 167 -78.05 29.30 -3.69
N GLN A 168 -79.11 28.65 -3.23
CA GLN A 168 -79.06 27.27 -2.75
C GLN A 168 -78.63 26.31 -3.86
N ALA A 169 -79.19 26.44 -5.07
CA ALA A 169 -78.79 25.63 -6.21
C ALA A 169 -77.29 25.82 -6.57
N ASN A 170 -76.79 27.05 -6.50
CA ASN A 170 -75.36 27.34 -6.72
C ASN A 170 -74.48 26.72 -5.62
N ILE A 171 -74.90 26.76 -4.35
CA ILE A 171 -74.20 26.14 -3.22
C ILE A 171 -74.15 24.61 -3.39
N ASP A 172 -75.27 23.99 -3.74
CA ASP A 172 -75.35 22.53 -3.93
C ASP A 172 -74.47 22.07 -5.11
N SER A 173 -74.49 22.83 -6.21
CA SER A 173 -73.63 22.60 -7.37
C SER A 173 -72.14 22.70 -7.00
N ASN A 174 -71.75 23.77 -6.30
CA ASN A 174 -70.37 23.95 -5.85
C ASN A 174 -69.94 22.87 -4.86
N THR A 175 -70.82 22.47 -3.95
CA THR A 175 -70.55 21.38 -2.98
C THR A 175 -70.29 20.07 -3.70
N THR A 176 -71.11 19.75 -4.70
CA THR A 176 -70.95 18.55 -5.53
C THR A 176 -69.66 18.58 -6.35
N ALA A 177 -69.34 19.74 -6.95
CA ALA A 177 -68.11 19.92 -7.72
C ALA A 177 -66.86 19.76 -6.84
N ILE A 178 -66.86 20.35 -5.63
CA ILE A 178 -65.76 20.22 -4.66
C ILE A 178 -65.60 18.77 -4.20
N ALA A 179 -66.69 18.07 -3.90
CA ALA A 179 -66.64 16.65 -3.50
C ALA A 179 -66.08 15.75 -4.62
N THR A 180 -66.47 16.03 -5.87
CA THR A 180 -65.96 15.33 -7.05
C THR A 180 -64.47 15.59 -7.25
N GLU A 181 -64.03 16.86 -7.18
CA GLU A 181 -62.62 17.21 -7.29
C GLU A 181 -61.78 16.60 -6.17
N ALA A 182 -62.26 16.63 -4.93
CA ALA A 182 -61.57 15.99 -3.81
C ALA A 182 -61.38 14.49 -4.03
N THR A 183 -62.40 13.81 -4.56
CA THR A 183 -62.33 12.38 -4.91
C THR A 183 -61.34 12.14 -6.06
N ASN A 184 -61.37 12.96 -7.11
CA ASN A 184 -60.46 12.85 -8.26
C ASN A 184 -59.00 13.07 -7.84
N ARG A 185 -58.73 14.07 -7.00
CA ARG A 185 -57.40 14.35 -6.45
C ARG A 185 -56.90 13.20 -5.59
N ALA A 186 -57.74 12.68 -4.68
CA ALA A 186 -57.38 11.54 -3.84
C ALA A 186 -57.04 10.29 -4.69
N ASN A 187 -57.81 10.01 -5.73
CA ASN A 187 -57.56 8.89 -6.64
C ASN A 187 -56.29 9.12 -7.49
N GLY A 188 -56.05 10.35 -7.95
CA GLY A 188 -54.84 10.74 -8.66
C GLY A 188 -53.60 10.58 -7.79
N ASP A 189 -53.63 11.08 -6.56
CA ASP A 189 -52.55 10.97 -5.58
C ASP A 189 -52.27 9.49 -5.23
N ALA A 190 -53.31 8.67 -5.03
CA ALA A 190 -53.16 7.24 -4.78
C ALA A 190 -52.51 6.49 -5.96
N THR A 191 -52.89 6.86 -7.19
CA THR A 191 -52.31 6.29 -8.42
C THR A 191 -50.85 6.69 -8.57
N LEU A 192 -50.53 7.97 -8.40
CA LEU A 192 -49.15 8.48 -8.46
C LEU A 192 -48.28 7.83 -7.38
N GLN A 193 -48.78 7.71 -6.14
CA GLN A 193 -48.05 7.07 -5.06
C GLN A 193 -47.75 5.60 -5.36
N THR A 194 -48.72 4.88 -5.95
CA THR A 194 -48.53 3.48 -6.37
C THR A 194 -47.45 3.36 -7.44
N ASN A 195 -47.49 4.23 -8.47
CA ASN A 195 -46.49 4.25 -9.55
C ASN A 195 -45.10 4.60 -9.02
N ILE A 196 -44.98 5.60 -8.13
CA ILE A 196 -43.72 6.00 -7.50
C ILE A 196 -43.14 4.83 -6.69
N ASN A 197 -43.95 4.13 -5.90
CA ASN A 197 -43.51 2.98 -5.11
C ASN A 197 -43.03 1.82 -6.00
N ALA A 198 -43.74 1.56 -7.11
CA ALA A 198 -43.38 0.51 -8.07
C ALA A 198 -42.05 0.84 -8.78
N GLU A 199 -41.87 2.09 -9.21
CA GLU A 199 -40.62 2.55 -9.82
C GLU A 199 -39.47 2.49 -8.82
N ALA A 200 -39.66 2.98 -7.59
CA ALA A 200 -38.64 2.93 -6.55
C ALA A 200 -38.19 1.48 -6.26
N THR A 201 -39.14 0.54 -6.22
CA THR A 201 -38.85 -0.90 -6.04
C THR A 201 -38.06 -1.46 -7.23
N THR A 202 -38.46 -1.11 -8.46
CA THR A 202 -37.79 -1.57 -9.69
C THR A 202 -36.36 -1.02 -9.78
N ARG A 203 -36.16 0.26 -9.47
CA ARG A 203 -34.85 0.92 -9.48
C ARG A 203 -33.93 0.34 -8.41
N LEU A 204 -34.42 0.14 -7.19
CA LEU A 204 -33.65 -0.49 -6.12
C LEU A 204 -33.18 -1.90 -6.50
N ALA A 205 -34.04 -2.70 -7.13
CA ALA A 205 -33.69 -4.03 -7.61
C ALA A 205 -32.63 -3.97 -8.72
N ALA A 206 -32.78 -3.07 -9.69
CA ALA A 206 -31.81 -2.87 -10.76
C ALA A 206 -30.45 -2.41 -10.23
N ASP A 207 -30.43 -1.47 -9.27
CA ASP A 207 -29.22 -0.97 -8.63
C ASP A 207 -28.51 -2.09 -7.84
N THR A 208 -29.27 -2.96 -7.17
CA THR A 208 -28.72 -4.14 -6.46
C THR A 208 -28.04 -5.12 -7.43
N VAL A 209 -28.66 -5.38 -8.58
CA VAL A 209 -28.09 -6.24 -9.63
C VAL A 209 -26.83 -5.61 -10.22
N LEU A 210 -26.86 -4.30 -10.51
CA LEU A 210 -25.71 -3.58 -11.04
C LEU A 210 -24.55 -3.58 -10.04
N GLN A 211 -24.82 -3.35 -8.76
CA GLN A 211 -23.81 -3.40 -7.70
C GLN A 211 -23.17 -4.79 -7.61
N THR A 212 -23.98 -5.85 -7.65
CA THR A 212 -23.48 -7.23 -7.65
C THR A 212 -22.57 -7.51 -8.85
N ASN A 213 -22.95 -7.04 -10.05
CA ASN A 213 -22.13 -7.18 -11.26
C ASN A 213 -20.81 -6.39 -11.15
N ILE A 214 -20.84 -5.19 -10.58
CA ILE A 214 -19.65 -4.38 -10.32
C ILE A 214 -18.71 -5.11 -9.36
N ASP A 215 -19.21 -5.65 -8.25
CA ASP A 215 -18.42 -6.36 -7.25
C ASP A 215 -17.79 -7.65 -7.81
N ASN A 216 -18.57 -8.41 -8.59
CA ASN A 216 -18.08 -9.59 -9.29
C ASN A 216 -16.97 -9.24 -10.30
N ASN A 217 -17.17 -8.18 -11.09
CA ASN A 217 -16.18 -7.75 -12.06
C ASN A 217 -14.91 -7.22 -11.38
N ALA A 218 -15.03 -6.47 -10.29
CA ALA A 218 -13.90 -6.01 -9.49
C ALA A 218 -13.08 -7.19 -8.95
N THR A 219 -13.76 -8.23 -8.44
CA THR A 219 -13.12 -9.46 -7.97
C THR A 219 -12.41 -10.21 -9.11
N ALA A 220 -13.06 -10.35 -10.27
CA ALA A 220 -12.48 -11.01 -11.44
C ALA A 220 -11.22 -10.27 -11.94
N ILE A 221 -11.28 -8.93 -12.03
CA ILE A 221 -10.15 -8.09 -12.42
C ILE A 221 -9.00 -8.24 -11.42
N ALA A 222 -9.27 -8.21 -10.11
CA ALA A 222 -8.23 -8.38 -9.08
C ALA A 222 -7.54 -9.75 -9.19
N SER A 223 -8.31 -10.81 -9.44
CA SER A 223 -7.77 -12.15 -9.68
C SER A 223 -6.90 -12.20 -10.94
N GLU A 224 -7.35 -11.60 -12.04
CA GLU A 224 -6.60 -11.57 -13.30
C GLU A 224 -5.30 -10.77 -13.18
N VAL A 225 -5.33 -9.63 -12.48
CA VAL A 225 -4.13 -8.84 -12.17
C VAL A 225 -3.13 -9.69 -11.40
N THR A 226 -3.59 -10.40 -10.35
CA THR A 226 -2.74 -11.28 -9.55
C THR A 226 -2.12 -12.39 -10.39
N ASN A 227 -2.92 -13.06 -11.24
CA ASN A 227 -2.46 -14.12 -12.12
C ASN A 227 -1.40 -13.62 -13.12
N ARG A 228 -1.63 -12.45 -13.74
CA ARG A 228 -0.67 -11.83 -14.66
C ARG A 228 0.61 -11.42 -13.97
N THR A 229 0.52 -10.84 -12.78
CA THR A 229 1.71 -10.47 -11.99
C THR A 229 2.56 -11.69 -11.68
N ASN A 230 1.95 -12.80 -11.26
CA ASN A 230 2.66 -14.05 -11.00
C ASN A 230 3.29 -14.62 -12.28
N ALA A 231 2.55 -14.70 -13.38
CA ALA A 231 3.07 -15.20 -14.65
C ALA A 231 4.25 -14.37 -15.17
N ILE A 232 4.21 -13.04 -15.01
CA ILE A 232 5.32 -12.15 -15.38
C ILE A 232 6.53 -12.37 -14.47
N ALA A 233 6.32 -12.56 -13.16
CA ALA A 233 7.41 -12.82 -12.21
C ALA A 233 8.09 -14.19 -12.48
N ASP A 234 7.30 -15.20 -12.81
CA ASP A 234 7.79 -16.53 -13.19
C ASP A 234 8.61 -16.47 -14.50
N GLU A 235 8.09 -15.78 -15.52
CA GLU A 235 8.82 -15.58 -16.78
C GLU A 235 10.13 -14.81 -16.56
N ALA A 236 10.10 -13.73 -15.77
CA ALA A 236 11.31 -12.98 -15.45
C ALA A 236 12.37 -13.87 -14.77
N THR A 237 11.94 -14.72 -13.84
CA THR A 237 12.82 -15.70 -13.17
C THR A 237 13.39 -16.72 -14.15
N ASN A 238 12.55 -17.27 -15.03
CA ASN A 238 12.99 -18.22 -16.06
C ASN A 238 14.00 -17.60 -17.04
N ARG A 239 13.77 -16.35 -17.45
CA ARG A 239 14.70 -15.58 -18.30
C ARG A 239 16.05 -15.38 -17.62
N VAL A 240 16.06 -14.92 -16.37
CA VAL A 240 17.30 -14.74 -15.59
C VAL A 240 18.07 -16.05 -15.45
N ASN A 241 17.38 -17.16 -15.14
CA ASN A 241 18.01 -18.47 -15.02
C ASN A 241 18.55 -18.97 -16.37
N GLY A 242 17.79 -18.77 -17.46
CA GLY A 242 18.21 -19.10 -18.81
C GLY A 242 19.45 -18.31 -19.24
N ASP A 243 19.46 -17.00 -18.99
CA ASP A 243 20.59 -16.13 -19.29
C ASP A 243 21.84 -16.51 -18.47
N ALA A 244 21.69 -16.86 -17.19
CA ALA A 244 22.78 -17.35 -16.34
C ALA A 244 23.34 -18.70 -16.83
N ALA A 245 22.47 -19.62 -17.25
CA ALA A 245 22.87 -20.90 -17.83
C ALA A 245 23.63 -20.71 -19.14
N LEU A 246 23.14 -19.84 -20.03
CA LEU A 246 23.80 -19.50 -21.29
C LEU A 246 25.16 -18.85 -21.04
N GLN A 247 25.25 -17.94 -20.08
CA GLN A 247 26.51 -17.30 -19.69
C GLN A 247 27.54 -18.32 -19.20
N THR A 248 27.10 -19.29 -18.39
CA THR A 248 27.96 -20.39 -17.91
C THR A 248 28.46 -21.26 -19.08
N GLN A 249 27.58 -21.62 -20.01
CA GLN A 249 27.95 -22.39 -21.20
C GLN A 249 28.92 -21.62 -22.10
N LEU A 250 28.71 -20.33 -22.30
CA LEU A 250 29.58 -19.47 -23.08
C LEU A 250 30.98 -19.36 -22.46
N SER A 251 31.06 -19.18 -21.14
CA SER A 251 32.34 -19.16 -20.42
C SER A 251 33.09 -20.49 -20.54
N ALA A 252 32.39 -21.63 -20.39
CA ALA A 252 32.99 -22.95 -20.55
C ALA A 252 33.50 -23.17 -21.99
N LEU A 253 32.71 -22.79 -22.99
CA LEU A 253 33.08 -22.91 -24.39
C LEU A 253 34.26 -22.00 -24.74
N SER A 254 34.29 -20.76 -24.25
CA SER A 254 35.40 -19.84 -24.45
C SER A 254 36.70 -20.40 -23.85
N SER A 255 36.63 -21.05 -22.68
CA SER A 255 37.80 -21.71 -22.08
C SER A 255 38.25 -22.94 -22.86
N ALA A 256 37.34 -23.66 -23.51
CA ALA A 256 37.67 -24.85 -24.29
C ALA A 256 38.24 -24.53 -25.69
N LEU A 257 37.71 -23.49 -26.35
CA LEU A 257 38.10 -23.09 -27.71
C LEU A 257 39.41 -22.31 -27.77
N ILE A 258 39.84 -21.72 -26.66
CA ILE A 258 41.10 -20.98 -26.57
C ILE A 258 42.07 -21.80 -25.71
N PRO A 259 42.60 -22.92 -26.25
CA PRO A 259 43.53 -23.76 -25.49
C PRO A 259 44.78 -22.97 -25.11
N HIS A 260 45.21 -23.16 -23.87
CA HIS A 260 46.40 -22.52 -23.33
C HIS A 260 47.66 -22.97 -24.08
N PRO A 261 48.66 -22.10 -24.23
CA PRO A 261 49.92 -22.49 -24.83
C PRO A 261 50.64 -23.55 -23.98
N THR A 262 51.21 -24.55 -24.64
CA THR A 262 52.01 -25.58 -23.96
C THR A 262 53.43 -25.08 -23.71
N TYR A 263 53.95 -25.31 -22.50
CA TYR A 263 55.31 -24.96 -22.10
C TYR A 263 56.16 -26.22 -21.90
N THR A 264 57.37 -26.18 -22.44
CA THR A 264 58.39 -27.23 -22.34
C THR A 264 59.36 -26.84 -21.21
N THR A 265 59.50 -27.70 -20.21
CA THR A 265 60.34 -27.42 -19.04
C THR A 265 61.83 -27.37 -19.38
N PRO A 266 62.63 -26.49 -18.75
CA PRO A 266 64.09 -26.47 -18.93
C PRO A 266 64.73 -27.80 -18.53
N THR A 267 65.86 -28.14 -19.14
CA THR A 267 66.63 -29.36 -18.82
C THR A 267 68.10 -29.05 -18.63
N ALA A 268 68.78 -29.79 -17.76
CA ALA A 268 70.23 -29.74 -17.62
C ALA A 268 70.85 -31.13 -17.85
N VAL A 269 72.04 -31.16 -18.45
CA VAL A 269 72.82 -32.39 -18.67
C VAL A 269 74.23 -32.15 -18.15
N LEU A 270 74.76 -33.11 -17.40
CA LEU A 270 76.14 -33.13 -16.92
C LEU A 270 76.90 -34.22 -17.67
N SER A 271 77.98 -33.83 -18.33
CA SER A 271 78.87 -34.72 -19.07
C SER A 271 80.30 -34.61 -18.57
N SER A 272 81.09 -35.65 -18.83
CA SER A 272 82.52 -35.70 -18.56
C SER A 272 83.22 -36.50 -19.64
N THR A 273 84.46 -36.14 -19.94
CA THR A 273 85.35 -36.94 -20.79
C THR A 273 86.09 -38.02 -20.01
N GLN A 274 86.05 -38.00 -18.67
CA GLN A 274 86.61 -39.07 -17.83
C GLN A 274 85.64 -40.25 -17.77
N SER A 275 86.13 -41.43 -18.15
CA SER A 275 85.40 -42.70 -18.03
C SER A 275 85.05 -42.99 -16.57
N THR A 276 83.82 -43.44 -16.33
CA THR A 276 83.36 -44.00 -15.04
C THR A 276 83.80 -45.45 -14.83
N SER A 277 84.26 -46.11 -15.90
CA SER A 277 84.75 -47.49 -15.88
C SER A 277 86.27 -47.56 -15.84
N GLY A 278 86.80 -48.67 -15.32
CA GLY A 278 88.23 -48.97 -15.34
C GLY A 278 89.06 -48.26 -14.26
N LEU A 279 88.42 -47.86 -13.16
CA LEU A 279 89.04 -47.07 -12.10
C LEU A 279 89.46 -47.96 -10.94
N GLU A 280 90.72 -47.84 -10.53
CA GLU A 280 91.27 -48.59 -9.40
C GLU A 280 91.12 -47.81 -8.08
N VAL A 281 90.86 -48.49 -6.97
CA VAL A 281 90.97 -47.86 -5.64
C VAL A 281 92.37 -47.26 -5.47
N GLY A 282 92.44 -46.04 -4.94
CA GLY A 282 93.67 -45.27 -4.79
C GLY A 282 94.12 -44.54 -6.06
N GLN A 283 93.47 -44.75 -7.21
CA GLN A 283 93.82 -44.03 -8.42
C GLN A 283 93.42 -42.56 -8.30
N THR A 284 94.35 -41.65 -8.60
CA THR A 284 94.06 -40.23 -8.70
C THR A 284 93.69 -39.88 -10.14
N VAL A 285 92.49 -39.32 -10.35
CA VAL A 285 92.01 -38.87 -11.67
C VAL A 285 91.54 -37.42 -11.62
N ASN A 286 91.52 -36.77 -12.79
CA ASN A 286 90.88 -35.48 -12.96
C ASN A 286 89.52 -35.71 -13.62
N ILE A 287 88.46 -35.14 -13.07
CA ILE A 287 87.10 -35.31 -13.58
C ILE A 287 86.66 -33.97 -14.17
N PRO A 288 86.85 -33.75 -15.49
CA PRO A 288 86.32 -32.57 -16.17
C PRO A 288 84.82 -32.71 -16.29
N LEU A 289 84.08 -31.69 -15.89
CA LEU A 289 82.63 -31.65 -15.81
C LEU A 289 82.11 -30.49 -16.65
N THR A 290 81.22 -30.80 -17.59
CA THR A 290 80.56 -29.81 -18.44
C THR A 290 79.06 -29.92 -18.25
N VAL A 291 78.45 -28.82 -17.86
CA VAL A 291 77.00 -28.66 -17.75
C VAL A 291 76.48 -28.02 -19.02
N ALA A 292 75.49 -28.65 -19.64
CA ALA A 292 74.71 -28.08 -20.73
C ALA A 292 73.29 -27.81 -20.22
N PHE A 293 72.87 -26.54 -20.26
CA PHE A 293 71.51 -26.13 -19.95
C PHE A 293 70.74 -25.87 -21.25
N ASN A 294 69.59 -26.50 -21.39
CA ASN A 294 68.63 -26.19 -22.44
C ASN A 294 67.45 -25.45 -21.82
N GLN A 295 67.31 -24.17 -22.19
CA GLN A 295 66.32 -23.26 -21.62
C GLN A 295 64.88 -23.69 -21.90
N ASN A 296 64.62 -24.27 -23.07
CA ASN A 296 63.25 -24.52 -23.55
C ASN A 296 62.37 -23.27 -23.33
N ASP A 297 61.23 -23.41 -22.63
CA ASP A 297 60.32 -22.29 -22.35
C ASP A 297 60.52 -21.66 -20.95
N GLY A 298 61.62 -21.99 -20.26
CA GLY A 298 62.00 -21.29 -19.02
C GLY A 298 62.66 -19.95 -19.28
N GLY A 299 62.95 -19.21 -18.21
CA GLY A 299 63.69 -17.95 -18.29
C GLY A 299 65.18 -18.19 -18.47
N ALA A 300 65.92 -17.09 -18.63
CA ALA A 300 67.36 -17.14 -18.79
C ALA A 300 68.03 -17.95 -17.66
N GLN A 301 69.13 -18.62 -17.99
CA GLN A 301 69.93 -19.34 -17.03
C GLN A 301 70.36 -18.40 -15.89
N GLY A 302 70.12 -18.84 -14.65
CA GLY A 302 70.57 -18.19 -13.43
C GLY A 302 71.83 -18.84 -12.86
N ALA A 303 71.88 -18.93 -11.53
CA ALA A 303 72.99 -19.57 -10.83
C ALA A 303 73.09 -21.07 -11.18
N MET A 304 74.31 -21.56 -11.29
CA MET A 304 74.61 -22.97 -11.50
C MET A 304 75.47 -23.47 -10.36
N SER A 305 75.28 -24.73 -9.98
CA SER A 305 76.16 -25.41 -9.04
C SER A 305 76.47 -26.82 -9.53
N VAL A 306 77.72 -27.23 -9.41
CA VAL A 306 78.12 -28.63 -9.53
C VAL A 306 78.33 -29.15 -8.12
N LYS A 307 77.66 -30.26 -7.80
CA LYS A 307 77.72 -30.91 -6.50
C LYS A 307 78.44 -32.24 -6.63
N LYS A 308 79.22 -32.57 -5.62
CA LYS A 308 79.85 -33.88 -5.39
C LYS A 308 79.35 -34.42 -4.07
N ASP A 309 78.77 -35.61 -4.09
CA ASP A 309 78.15 -36.26 -2.93
C ASP A 309 77.15 -35.32 -2.22
N GLY A 310 76.41 -34.52 -3.00
CA GLY A 310 75.46 -33.50 -2.52
C GLY A 310 76.07 -32.16 -2.09
N THR A 311 77.39 -32.06 -1.94
CA THR A 311 78.09 -30.81 -1.55
C THR A 311 78.51 -30.01 -2.78
N GLN A 312 78.22 -28.71 -2.81
CA GLN A 312 78.64 -27.84 -3.91
C GLN A 312 80.18 -27.71 -3.95
N ILE A 313 80.75 -27.96 -5.12
CA ILE A 313 82.21 -27.86 -5.38
C ILE A 313 82.55 -26.84 -6.46
N ALA A 314 81.58 -26.41 -7.27
CA ALA A 314 81.77 -25.36 -8.26
C ALA A 314 80.47 -24.59 -8.51
N THR A 315 80.60 -23.35 -8.96
CA THR A 315 79.49 -22.49 -9.40
C THR A 315 79.55 -22.13 -10.88
N ALA A 316 80.50 -22.72 -11.62
CA ALA A 316 80.76 -22.46 -13.03
C ALA A 316 80.98 -23.78 -13.79
N SER A 317 80.76 -23.73 -15.10
CA SER A 317 81.03 -24.82 -16.05
C SER A 317 81.71 -24.24 -17.29
N PRO A 318 82.72 -24.92 -17.87
CA PRO A 318 83.27 -26.20 -17.44
C PRO A 318 84.07 -26.08 -16.13
N TYR A 319 84.13 -27.17 -15.36
CA TYR A 319 84.88 -27.26 -14.11
C TYR A 319 85.57 -28.62 -14.02
N THR A 320 86.82 -28.66 -13.54
CA THR A 320 87.54 -29.93 -13.34
C THR A 320 87.78 -30.16 -11.85
N ASP A 321 87.15 -31.20 -11.29
CA ASP A 321 87.51 -31.69 -9.97
C ASP A 321 88.85 -32.42 -10.09
N SER A 322 89.90 -31.76 -9.61
CA SER A 322 91.28 -32.19 -9.82
C SER A 322 91.74 -33.10 -8.69
N ALA A 323 92.61 -34.06 -9.03
CA ALA A 323 93.21 -34.98 -8.08
C ALA A 323 92.20 -35.77 -7.22
N VAL A 324 91.10 -36.23 -7.82
CA VAL A 324 90.11 -37.06 -7.14
C VAL A 324 90.66 -38.46 -6.96
N VAL A 325 90.86 -38.86 -5.70
CA VAL A 325 91.26 -40.21 -5.34
C VAL A 325 90.03 -41.13 -5.35
N MET A 326 90.11 -42.19 -6.15
CA MET A 326 89.06 -43.19 -6.28
C MET A 326 88.99 -44.09 -5.04
N ALA A 327 87.77 -44.29 -4.54
CA ALA A 327 87.48 -45.11 -3.37
C ALA A 327 86.40 -46.15 -3.67
N LEU A 328 86.22 -47.09 -2.74
CA LEU A 328 85.15 -48.10 -2.82
C LEU A 328 83.75 -47.48 -2.75
N THR A 329 83.60 -46.29 -2.16
CA THR A 329 82.34 -45.52 -2.22
C THR A 329 82.37 -44.61 -3.43
N ALA A 330 81.32 -44.69 -4.25
CA ALA A 330 81.19 -43.88 -5.44
C ALA A 330 81.18 -42.37 -5.10
N LYS A 331 81.87 -41.60 -5.95
CA LYS A 331 81.77 -40.13 -6.00
C LYS A 331 80.71 -39.75 -7.01
N VAL A 332 79.61 -39.19 -6.53
CA VAL A 332 78.44 -38.86 -7.36
C VAL A 332 78.42 -37.37 -7.65
N TYR A 333 78.41 -37.02 -8.93
CA TYR A 333 78.34 -35.65 -9.40
C TYR A 333 76.97 -35.37 -10.00
N GLN A 334 76.42 -34.20 -9.68
CA GLN A 334 75.19 -33.68 -10.28
C GLN A 334 75.28 -32.17 -10.38
N ALA A 335 74.78 -31.60 -11.46
CA ALA A 335 74.61 -30.17 -11.58
C ALA A 335 73.18 -29.77 -11.23
N ASN A 336 73.04 -28.61 -10.62
CA ASN A 336 71.77 -27.92 -10.45
C ASN A 336 71.88 -26.56 -11.14
N VAL A 337 70.94 -26.26 -12.02
CA VAL A 337 70.91 -25.01 -12.78
C VAL A 337 69.61 -24.28 -12.45
N ALA A 338 69.72 -23.13 -11.83
CA ALA A 338 68.60 -22.22 -11.62
C ALA A 338 68.26 -21.50 -12.94
N TYR A 339 67.00 -21.12 -13.10
CA TYR A 339 66.51 -20.39 -14.25
C TYR A 339 65.43 -19.39 -13.81
N ALA A 340 65.38 -18.26 -14.50
CA ALA A 340 64.34 -17.25 -14.28
C ALA A 340 62.96 -17.73 -14.76
N GLN A 341 61.91 -16.96 -14.49
CA GLN A 341 60.57 -17.24 -15.02
C GLN A 341 60.60 -17.14 -16.56
N GLY A 342 59.96 -18.09 -17.25
CA GLY A 342 59.86 -18.10 -18.72
C GLY A 342 59.09 -16.89 -19.27
N PRO A 343 59.10 -16.61 -20.58
CA PRO A 343 58.24 -15.59 -21.17
C PRO A 343 56.76 -15.99 -21.10
N ILE A 344 55.85 -15.03 -21.28
CA ILE A 344 54.42 -15.33 -21.50
C ILE A 344 54.26 -15.65 -23.00
N LYS A 345 53.73 -16.83 -23.32
CA LYS A 345 53.35 -17.21 -24.69
C LYS A 345 51.98 -16.65 -25.03
N ASN A 346 51.75 -16.38 -26.31
CA ASN A 346 50.41 -16.10 -26.79
C ASN A 346 49.62 -17.40 -26.96
N ASN A 347 48.32 -17.35 -26.69
CA ASN A 347 47.39 -18.40 -27.09
C ASN A 347 47.16 -18.39 -28.62
N ILE A 348 46.28 -19.27 -29.11
CA ILE A 348 46.06 -19.46 -30.55
C ILE A 348 45.52 -18.21 -31.28
N ILE A 349 44.93 -17.26 -30.54
CA ILE A 349 44.37 -16.01 -31.07
C ILE A 349 45.33 -14.82 -30.90
N GLY A 350 46.57 -15.06 -30.48
CA GLY A 350 47.60 -14.02 -30.37
C GLY A 350 47.55 -13.18 -29.09
N VAL A 351 46.75 -13.57 -28.09
CA VAL A 351 46.66 -12.88 -26.80
C VAL A 351 47.63 -13.51 -25.79
N PRO A 352 48.41 -12.72 -25.03
CA PRO A 352 49.29 -13.25 -23.98
C PRO A 352 48.54 -14.08 -22.94
N ASP A 353 49.00 -15.31 -22.70
CA ASP A 353 48.43 -16.26 -21.74
C ASP A 353 49.52 -16.88 -20.86
N ALA A 354 49.49 -16.52 -19.58
CA ALA A 354 50.46 -16.99 -18.59
C ALA A 354 50.11 -18.38 -18.02
N THR A 355 48.99 -18.98 -18.43
CA THR A 355 48.57 -20.30 -17.96
C THR A 355 49.58 -21.36 -18.39
N GLY A 356 50.12 -22.11 -17.42
CA GLY A 356 51.19 -23.09 -17.67
C GLY A 356 52.60 -22.50 -17.78
N ARG A 357 52.77 -21.18 -17.62
CA ARG A 357 54.08 -20.51 -17.68
C ARG A 357 55.04 -21.10 -16.66
N ILE A 358 56.26 -21.40 -17.11
CA ILE A 358 57.32 -21.95 -16.25
C ILE A 358 57.76 -20.88 -15.23
N ALA A 359 57.49 -21.15 -13.95
CA ALA A 359 57.96 -20.33 -12.83
C ALA A 359 59.49 -20.40 -12.69
N ALA A 360 60.10 -19.36 -12.10
CA ALA A 360 61.53 -19.40 -11.75
C ALA A 360 61.80 -20.56 -10.78
N SER A 361 62.76 -21.41 -11.09
CA SER A 361 63.11 -22.57 -10.27
C SER A 361 64.50 -23.09 -10.64
N SER A 362 64.78 -24.36 -10.37
CA SER A 362 66.02 -25.03 -10.78
C SER A 362 65.74 -26.44 -11.29
N VAL A 363 66.63 -26.91 -12.17
CA VAL A 363 66.60 -28.27 -12.70
C VAL A 363 67.91 -28.99 -12.38
N ASN A 364 67.81 -30.25 -11.99
CA ASN A 364 68.95 -31.12 -11.76
C ASN A 364 69.33 -31.83 -13.06
N SER A 365 70.63 -32.01 -13.28
CA SER A 365 71.13 -32.86 -14.35
C SER A 365 71.00 -34.35 -14.02
N ASN A 366 71.33 -35.18 -14.99
CA ASN A 366 71.74 -36.56 -14.74
C ASN A 366 72.92 -36.63 -13.76
N SER A 367 73.08 -37.77 -13.09
CA SER A 367 74.21 -38.03 -12.19
C SER A 367 75.33 -38.77 -12.92
N LEU A 368 76.58 -38.40 -12.61
CA LEU A 368 77.77 -39.16 -13.00
C LEU A 368 78.37 -39.79 -11.75
N SER A 369 78.73 -41.08 -11.80
CA SER A 369 79.17 -41.85 -10.64
C SER A 369 80.53 -42.49 -10.91
N TYR A 370 81.54 -42.11 -10.13
CA TYR A 370 82.91 -42.60 -10.26
C TYR A 370 83.28 -43.45 -9.04
N GLN A 371 83.58 -44.73 -9.25
CA GLN A 371 83.87 -45.66 -8.17
C GLN A 371 85.14 -46.44 -8.50
N GLY A 372 86.04 -46.51 -7.53
CA GLY A 372 87.23 -47.33 -7.61
C GLY A 372 86.92 -48.77 -7.23
N TYR A 373 87.53 -49.71 -7.95
CA TYR A 373 87.44 -51.13 -7.65
C TYR A 373 88.83 -51.70 -7.43
N TYR A 374 88.94 -52.68 -6.54
CA TYR A 374 90.18 -53.42 -6.39
C TYR A 374 90.45 -54.30 -7.60
N LYS A 375 91.72 -54.56 -7.89
CA LYS A 375 92.14 -55.54 -8.89
C LYS A 375 92.17 -56.94 -8.30
N ILE A 376 91.81 -57.90 -9.12
CA ILE A 376 92.06 -59.33 -8.95
C ILE A 376 93.24 -59.64 -9.87
N PHE A 377 94.22 -60.37 -9.36
CA PHE A 377 95.37 -60.81 -10.14
C PHE A 377 95.37 -62.33 -10.22
N TYR A 378 95.69 -62.89 -11.38
CA TYR A 378 95.69 -64.33 -11.53
C TYR A 378 96.65 -64.74 -12.64
N ASP A 379 97.35 -65.85 -12.46
CA ASP A 379 98.23 -66.36 -13.51
C ASP A 379 98.72 -67.78 -13.21
N ALA A 380 99.27 -68.40 -14.24
CA ALA A 380 100.19 -69.52 -14.10
C ALA A 380 101.61 -68.95 -13.84
N VAL A 381 102.27 -69.37 -12.77
CA VAL A 381 103.49 -68.71 -12.26
C VAL A 381 104.62 -69.70 -11.99
N ALA A 382 105.87 -69.25 -12.12
CA ALA A 382 107.04 -70.04 -11.70
C ALA A 382 107.21 -70.05 -10.16
N ALA A 383 106.84 -68.95 -9.52
CA ALA A 383 106.84 -68.78 -8.07
C ALA A 383 105.61 -67.97 -7.64
N PHE A 384 105.03 -68.33 -6.49
CA PHE A 384 103.91 -67.57 -5.95
C PHE A 384 104.35 -66.16 -5.56
N PRO A 385 103.55 -65.12 -5.89
CA PRO A 385 103.79 -63.78 -5.39
C PRO A 385 103.86 -63.75 -3.86
N THR A 386 104.85 -63.05 -3.32
CA THR A 386 105.06 -62.92 -1.86
C THR A 386 104.87 -61.48 -1.37
N ASN A 387 104.78 -60.53 -2.29
CA ASN A 387 104.59 -59.11 -1.99
C ASN A 387 103.81 -58.42 -3.11
N SER A 388 103.37 -57.19 -2.82
CA SER A 388 102.63 -56.32 -3.74
C SER A 388 103.27 -56.18 -5.12
N ALA A 389 104.59 -55.99 -5.21
CA ALA A 389 105.27 -55.81 -6.49
C ALA A 389 105.16 -57.06 -7.36
N THR A 390 105.41 -58.24 -6.78
CA THR A 390 105.27 -59.52 -7.50
C THR A 390 103.81 -59.88 -7.83
N ALA A 391 102.84 -59.45 -7.02
CA ALA A 391 101.42 -59.68 -7.27
C ALA A 391 100.90 -58.80 -8.42
N ARG A 392 101.29 -57.52 -8.45
CA ARG A 392 100.89 -56.57 -9.50
C ARG A 392 101.64 -56.77 -10.81
N ALA A 393 102.71 -57.56 -10.81
CA ALA A 393 103.47 -57.93 -12.00
C ALA A 393 102.88 -59.16 -12.75
N LEU A 394 101.82 -59.79 -12.22
CA LEU A 394 101.11 -60.86 -12.93
C LEU A 394 100.49 -60.34 -14.23
N THR A 395 100.48 -61.18 -15.27
CA THR A 395 100.07 -60.78 -16.62
C THR A 395 98.57 -60.49 -16.66
N ASN A 396 97.76 -61.34 -16.03
CA ASN A 396 96.33 -61.18 -16.03
C ASN A 396 95.85 -60.49 -14.76
N SER A 397 95.11 -59.41 -14.97
CA SER A 397 94.37 -58.73 -13.92
C SER A 397 93.02 -58.27 -14.43
N ARG A 398 92.06 -58.14 -13.52
CA ARG A 398 90.71 -57.65 -13.79
C ARG A 398 90.21 -56.86 -12.60
N PHE A 399 89.23 -56.00 -12.79
CA PHE A 399 88.58 -55.34 -11.66
C PHE A 399 87.60 -56.27 -10.95
N SER A 400 87.46 -56.09 -9.65
CA SER A 400 86.57 -56.87 -8.78
C SER A 400 85.08 -56.73 -9.11
N ASN A 401 84.69 -55.75 -9.92
CA ASN A 401 83.33 -55.58 -10.44
C ASN A 401 83.11 -56.17 -11.84
N SER A 402 84.12 -56.77 -12.46
CA SER A 402 84.04 -57.25 -13.85
C SER A 402 83.30 -58.60 -14.00
N GLY A 403 82.34 -58.89 -13.12
CA GLY A 403 81.67 -60.19 -13.01
C GLY A 403 82.42 -61.17 -12.11
N ASN A 404 81.73 -62.24 -11.72
CA ASN A 404 82.19 -63.20 -10.72
C ASN A 404 82.87 -64.46 -11.31
N THR A 405 82.90 -64.60 -12.63
CA THR A 405 83.48 -65.77 -13.31
C THR A 405 84.54 -65.35 -14.32
N PHE A 406 85.65 -66.09 -14.37
CA PHE A 406 86.74 -65.85 -15.32
C PHE A 406 87.65 -67.07 -15.46
N THR A 407 88.44 -67.09 -16.53
CA THR A 407 89.31 -68.22 -16.85
C THR A 407 90.76 -67.89 -16.56
N LEU A 408 91.44 -68.75 -15.80
CA LEU A 408 92.89 -68.83 -15.74
C LEU A 408 93.33 -69.92 -16.71
N ASN A 409 94.12 -69.54 -17.72
CA ASN A 409 94.74 -70.49 -18.64
C ASN A 409 96.05 -70.98 -18.01
N THR A 410 96.20 -72.29 -17.83
CA THR A 410 97.36 -72.86 -17.12
C THR A 410 98.65 -72.81 -17.94
N GLY A 411 98.53 -72.75 -19.27
CA GLY A 411 99.64 -73.02 -20.17
C GLY A 411 100.17 -74.45 -19.99
N THR A 412 101.36 -74.70 -20.53
CA THR A 412 102.01 -76.04 -20.53
C THR A 412 103.36 -76.05 -19.80
N VAL A 413 103.79 -74.92 -19.24
CA VAL A 413 105.15 -74.76 -18.67
C VAL A 413 105.13 -74.71 -17.16
N GLN A 414 104.20 -73.94 -16.58
CA GLN A 414 104.18 -73.71 -15.14
C GLN A 414 103.44 -74.83 -14.40
N THR A 415 103.86 -75.09 -13.16
CA THR A 415 103.22 -76.07 -12.26
C THR A 415 102.50 -75.42 -11.09
N LYS A 416 102.49 -74.09 -11.03
CA LYS A 416 101.86 -73.31 -9.96
C LYS A 416 100.86 -72.34 -10.57
N PHE A 417 99.69 -72.26 -9.96
CA PHE A 417 98.60 -71.41 -10.39
C PHE A 417 98.12 -70.60 -9.20
N CYS A 418 97.95 -69.30 -9.41
CA CYS A 418 97.54 -68.44 -8.32
C CYS A 418 96.42 -67.50 -8.73
N LEU A 419 95.63 -67.16 -7.72
CA LEU A 419 94.58 -66.18 -7.76
C LEU A 419 94.73 -65.31 -6.53
N ILE A 420 94.80 -64.00 -6.70
CA ILE A 420 94.94 -63.03 -5.63
C ILE A 420 93.65 -62.21 -5.59
N LEU A 421 92.84 -62.47 -4.56
CA LEU A 421 91.54 -61.87 -4.37
C LEU A 421 91.60 -60.69 -3.40
N PRO A 422 90.92 -59.58 -3.71
CA PRO A 422 90.85 -58.42 -2.85
C PRO A 422 89.93 -58.65 -1.64
N PRO A 423 89.93 -57.71 -0.68
CA PRO A 423 89.07 -57.78 0.49
C PRO A 423 87.60 -57.84 0.08
N GLY A 424 86.83 -58.70 0.76
CA GLY A 424 85.42 -58.93 0.44
C GLY A 424 85.17 -59.82 -0.77
N LYS A 425 86.22 -60.37 -1.42
CA LYS A 425 86.10 -61.41 -2.43
C LYS A 425 86.67 -62.74 -1.94
N THR A 426 85.95 -63.82 -2.23
CA THR A 426 86.36 -65.18 -1.84
C THR A 426 86.30 -66.15 -3.01
N LEU A 427 87.14 -67.18 -2.99
CA LEU A 427 87.09 -68.23 -4.00
C LEU A 427 85.89 -69.14 -3.70
N VAL A 428 85.01 -69.30 -4.67
CA VAL A 428 83.83 -70.18 -4.57
C VAL A 428 84.10 -71.51 -5.23
N SER A 429 84.60 -71.49 -6.47
CA SER A 429 84.96 -72.71 -7.18
C SER A 429 86.06 -72.52 -8.20
N VAL A 430 86.78 -73.61 -8.49
CA VAL A 430 87.67 -73.76 -9.64
C VAL A 430 87.32 -75.06 -10.34
N ILE A 431 86.79 -74.94 -11.55
CA ILE A 431 86.45 -76.09 -12.40
C ILE A 431 87.49 -76.18 -13.51
N ASP A 432 88.21 -77.30 -13.59
CA ASP A 432 89.08 -77.62 -14.72
C ASP A 432 88.23 -78.13 -15.89
N GLN A 433 87.98 -77.24 -16.84
CA GLN A 433 87.08 -77.52 -17.97
C GLN A 433 87.65 -78.57 -18.94
N ASP A 434 88.97 -78.75 -18.94
CA ASP A 434 89.67 -79.64 -19.87
C ASP A 434 90.03 -80.98 -19.21
N ALA A 435 89.72 -81.15 -17.92
CA ALA A 435 89.77 -82.40 -17.17
C ALA A 435 88.36 -82.89 -16.77
N LEU A 436 87.44 -83.02 -17.73
CA LEU A 436 86.06 -83.49 -17.52
C LEU A 436 85.25 -82.63 -16.53
N ASN A 437 85.50 -81.31 -16.48
CA ASN A 437 84.90 -80.40 -15.50
C ASN A 437 85.16 -80.81 -14.05
N LEU A 438 86.36 -81.34 -13.77
CA LEU A 438 86.76 -81.70 -12.42
C LEU A 438 86.77 -80.46 -11.51
N ASP A 439 86.12 -80.56 -10.37
CA ASP A 439 86.20 -79.56 -9.32
C ASP A 439 87.53 -79.71 -8.57
N ILE A 440 88.41 -78.74 -8.76
CA ILE A 440 89.75 -78.68 -8.17
C ILE A 440 89.85 -77.57 -7.12
N THR A 441 88.73 -77.03 -6.65
CA THR A 441 88.68 -75.90 -5.69
C THR A 441 89.51 -76.16 -4.44
N SER A 442 89.43 -77.37 -3.88
CA SER A 442 90.16 -77.77 -2.66
C SER A 442 91.68 -77.81 -2.84
N GLN A 443 92.18 -77.80 -4.08
CA GLN A 443 93.61 -77.77 -4.39
C GLN A 443 94.21 -76.37 -4.31
N TYR A 444 93.36 -75.34 -4.29
CA TYR A 444 93.76 -73.94 -4.10
C TYR A 444 93.78 -73.60 -2.61
N VAL A 445 94.98 -73.52 -2.04
CA VAL A 445 95.18 -73.23 -0.62
C VAL A 445 95.24 -71.71 -0.41
N ALA A 446 94.42 -71.20 0.51
CA ALA A 446 94.38 -69.79 0.85
C ALA A 446 95.54 -69.37 1.77
N SER A 447 96.09 -68.18 1.56
CA SER A 447 97.06 -67.53 2.44
C SER A 447 96.93 -66.01 2.32
N SER A 448 97.34 -65.25 3.33
CA SER A 448 97.31 -63.78 3.28
C SER A 448 98.44 -63.22 2.41
N ILE A 449 98.15 -62.18 1.64
CA ILE A 449 99.16 -61.39 0.93
C ILE A 449 98.80 -59.90 1.02
N THR A 450 99.82 -59.04 1.04
CA THR A 450 99.60 -57.58 0.97
C THR A 450 99.78 -57.11 -0.46
N VAL A 451 98.76 -56.45 -1.01
CA VAL A 451 98.81 -55.82 -2.34
C VAL A 451 98.54 -54.33 -2.18
N ASN A 452 99.34 -53.50 -2.83
CA ASN A 452 99.13 -52.06 -2.78
C ASN A 452 98.02 -51.66 -3.76
N ASP A 453 97.20 -50.71 -3.33
CA ASP A 453 96.27 -50.00 -4.20
C ASP A 453 97.01 -49.11 -5.22
N ALA A 454 96.28 -48.39 -6.08
CA ALA A 454 96.92 -47.56 -7.11
C ALA A 454 97.66 -46.33 -6.55
N ALA A 455 97.39 -45.90 -5.32
CA ALA A 455 98.14 -44.84 -4.63
C ALA A 455 99.40 -45.38 -3.93
N GLY A 456 99.61 -46.70 -3.93
CA GLY A 456 100.72 -47.35 -3.24
C GLY A 456 100.43 -47.70 -1.79
N ASN A 457 99.20 -47.50 -1.30
CA ASN A 457 98.83 -47.86 0.07
C ASN A 457 98.66 -49.38 0.19
N SER A 458 99.23 -49.97 1.24
CA SER A 458 99.14 -51.40 1.49
C SER A 458 97.75 -51.85 1.91
N VAL A 459 97.17 -52.78 1.15
CA VAL A 459 95.94 -53.50 1.51
C VAL A 459 96.31 -54.89 2.01
N THR A 460 96.31 -55.08 3.32
CA THR A 460 96.82 -56.29 4.00
C THR A 460 95.83 -57.45 4.02
N THR A 461 94.61 -57.24 3.55
CA THR A 461 93.49 -58.20 3.59
C THR A 461 93.25 -58.92 2.26
N TYR A 462 94.20 -58.84 1.31
CA TYR A 462 94.16 -59.69 0.12
C TYR A 462 94.46 -61.15 0.49
N THR A 463 93.84 -62.07 -0.25
CA THR A 463 94.05 -63.51 -0.09
C THR A 463 94.62 -64.08 -1.39
N ILE A 464 95.77 -64.75 -1.31
CA ILE A 464 96.28 -65.57 -2.39
C ILE A 464 95.75 -66.99 -2.23
N TYR A 465 95.12 -67.51 -3.26
CA TYR A 465 94.75 -68.90 -3.44
C TYR A 465 95.78 -69.53 -4.37
N ALA A 466 96.54 -70.48 -3.85
CA ALA A 466 97.70 -71.05 -4.52
C ALA A 466 97.53 -72.57 -4.70
N MET A 467 97.66 -73.03 -5.93
CA MET A 467 97.66 -74.44 -6.30
C MET A 467 99.03 -74.80 -6.87
N SER A 468 99.61 -75.91 -6.41
CA SER A 468 100.83 -76.49 -6.97
C SER A 468 100.57 -77.93 -7.38
N GLN A 469 101.16 -78.36 -8.50
CA GLN A 469 101.15 -79.76 -8.94
C GLN A 469 102.56 -80.25 -9.28
N SER A 470 102.75 -81.56 -9.33
CA SER A 470 104.08 -82.16 -9.49
C SER A 470 104.62 -82.09 -10.92
N ILE A 471 103.75 -81.96 -11.92
CA ILE A 471 104.11 -81.94 -13.35
C ILE A 471 103.29 -80.87 -14.09
N PRO A 472 103.84 -80.19 -15.10
CA PRO A 472 103.05 -79.27 -15.92
C PRO A 472 101.91 -79.99 -16.65
N TYR A 473 100.85 -79.27 -16.99
CA TYR A 473 99.80 -79.83 -17.84
C TYR A 473 100.35 -80.15 -19.24
N THR A 474 99.90 -81.26 -19.83
CA THR A 474 100.30 -81.70 -21.18
C THR A 474 99.74 -80.81 -22.29
N ALA A 475 98.65 -80.09 -22.01
CA ALA A 475 98.06 -79.04 -22.84
C ALA A 475 97.62 -77.89 -21.92
N SER A 476 97.36 -76.68 -22.44
CA SER A 476 96.82 -75.62 -21.59
C SER A 476 95.40 -75.97 -21.16
N HIS A 477 95.19 -76.18 -19.87
CA HIS A 477 93.87 -76.33 -19.27
C HIS A 477 93.27 -74.95 -18.96
N ARG A 478 91.95 -74.91 -18.84
CA ARG A 478 91.16 -73.73 -18.45
C ARG A 478 90.56 -73.97 -17.09
N HIS A 479 91.11 -73.27 -16.11
CA HIS A 479 90.54 -73.20 -14.77
C HIS A 479 89.46 -72.12 -14.81
N ASN A 480 88.19 -72.55 -14.83
CA ASN A 480 87.06 -71.64 -14.71
C ASN A 480 86.84 -71.31 -13.24
N ILE A 481 87.21 -70.09 -12.88
CA ILE A 481 87.21 -69.57 -11.52
C ILE A 481 85.88 -68.87 -11.27
N THR A 482 85.22 -69.20 -10.17
CA THR A 482 84.07 -68.48 -9.63
C THR A 482 84.44 -67.86 -8.29
N ILE A 483 84.09 -66.58 -8.11
CA ILE A 483 84.27 -65.85 -6.86
C ILE A 483 82.93 -65.28 -6.36
N ALA A 484 82.84 -65.00 -5.07
CA ALA A 484 81.74 -64.26 -4.45
C ALA A 484 82.23 -62.89 -4.02
#